data_AF-A0A7W1XZ72-F1
#
_entry.id   AF-A0A7W1XZ72-F1
#
_cell.length_a   1.000
_cell.length_b   1.000
_cell.length_c   1.000
_cell.angle_alpha   90.00
_cell.angle_beta   90.00
_cell.angle_gamma   90.00
#
_symmetry.space_group_name_H-M   'P 1'
#
loop_
_entity.id
_entity.type
_entity.pdbx_description
1 polymer ?
#
loop_
_entity_poly.entity_id
_entity_poly.type
_entity_poly.pdbx_seq_one_letter_code
_entity_poly.pdbx_strand_id
1 'polypeptide(L)' 'MATTIGKRQGLGFFATLLLAALVAAPIHAGSEVGDKAPKMTPGGWFNMKAGTTWEDLEGKLILIEKWATW' A
#
# COMPACT_ATOMS: atom_id res chain seq x y z
N MET A 1 40.42 23.66 -13.73
CA MET A 1 39.77 22.40 -13.32
C MET A 1 38.79 22.70 -12.18
N ALA A 2 37.53 23.04 -12.49
CA ALA A 2 36.53 23.33 -11.46
C ALA A 2 35.13 23.20 -12.06
N THR A 3 34.71 21.99 -12.44
CA THR A 3 33.37 21.83 -13.05
C THR A 3 32.69 20.49 -12.75
N THR A 4 33.27 19.65 -11.90
CA THR A 4 32.73 18.32 -11.59
C THR A 4 32.05 18.23 -10.22
N ILE A 5 32.35 19.15 -9.29
CA ILE A 5 31.84 19.15 -7.90
C ILE A 5 30.40 19.68 -7.81
N GLY A 6 30.05 20.75 -8.52
CA GLY A 6 28.70 21.34 -8.48
C GLY A 6 27.59 20.45 -9.08
N LYS A 7 27.91 19.62 -10.08
CA LYS A 7 26.93 18.70 -10.69
C LYS A 7 26.53 17.53 -9.78
N ARG A 8 27.44 17.04 -8.92
CA ARG A 8 27.18 15.93 -7.99
C ARG A 8 26.32 16.37 -6.80
N GLN A 9 26.52 17.61 -6.32
CA GLN A 9 25.74 18.17 -5.21
C GLN A 9 24.28 18.45 -5.60
N GLY A 10 24.03 18.97 -6.82
CA GLY A 10 22.68 19.19 -7.31
C GLY A 10 21.87 17.89 -7.43
N LEU A 11 22.45 16.85 -8.04
CA LEU A 11 21.77 15.57 -8.21
C LEU A 11 21.43 14.89 -6.88
N GLY A 12 22.35 14.97 -5.91
CA GLY A 12 22.11 14.46 -4.55
C GLY A 12 20.94 15.17 -3.88
N PHE A 13 20.88 16.50 -3.96
CA PHE A 13 19.80 17.30 -3.39
C PHE A 13 18.43 16.99 -4.01
N PHE A 14 18.35 16.85 -5.34
CA PHE A 14 17.11 16.47 -6.01
C PHE A 14 16.65 15.06 -5.63
N ALA A 15 17.59 14.11 -5.49
CA ALA A 15 17.26 12.74 -5.08
C ALA A 15 16.69 12.69 -3.66
N THR A 16 17.26 13.43 -2.71
CA THR A 16 16.71 13.53 -1.35
C THR A 16 15.37 14.23 -1.31
N LEU A 17 15.19 15.31 -2.10
CA LEU A 17 13.91 16.00 -2.18
C LEU A 17 12.80 15.08 -2.71
N LEU A 18 13.12 14.27 -3.73
CA LEU A 18 12.19 13.33 -4.32
C LEU A 18 11.80 12.22 -3.34
N LEU A 19 12.78 11.67 -2.63
CA LEU A 19 12.53 10.64 -1.61
C LEU A 19 11.68 11.20 -0.45
N ALA A 20 11.97 12.42 0.01
CA ALA A 20 11.16 13.08 1.03
C ALA A 20 9.71 13.31 0.54
N ALA A 21 9.52 13.68 -0.72
CA ALA A 21 8.19 13.83 -1.32
C ALA A 21 7.44 12.50 -1.44
N LEU A 22 8.12 11.41 -1.78
CA LEU A 22 7.55 10.05 -1.81
C LEU A 22 7.13 9.56 -0.43
N VAL A 23 7.92 9.86 0.61
CA VAL A 23 7.59 9.50 2.00
C VAL A 23 6.46 10.37 2.56
N ALA A 24 6.36 11.63 2.13
CA ALA A 24 5.31 12.56 2.54
C ALA A 24 3.99 12.38 1.76
N ALA A 25 3.97 11.53 0.72
CA ALA A 25 2.77 11.27 -0.04
C ALA A 25 1.70 10.63 0.87
N PRO A 26 0.48 11.20 0.92
CA PRO A 26 -0.59 10.63 1.72
C PRO A 26 -0.91 9.21 1.26
N ILE A 27 -0.92 8.28 2.21
CA ILE A 27 -1.29 6.89 1.97
C ILE A 27 -2.80 6.86 1.74
N HIS A 28 -3.21 6.65 0.49
CA HIS A 28 -4.62 6.50 0.14
C HIS A 28 -5.06 5.05 0.44
N ALA A 29 -6.24 4.89 1.05
CA ALA A 29 -6.79 3.58 1.36
C ALA A 29 -7.16 2.76 0.10
N GLY A 30 -7.24 3.42 -1.06
CA GLY A 30 -7.59 2.80 -2.34
C GLY A 30 -9.08 2.49 -2.52
N SER A 31 -9.93 2.93 -1.57
CA SER A 31 -11.39 2.81 -1.59
C SER A 31 -12.00 3.86 -0.65
N GLU A 32 -13.12 4.44 -1.04
CA GLU A 32 -13.92 5.37 -0.25
C GLU A 32 -15.23 4.76 0.23
N VAL A 33 -15.94 5.46 1.13
CA VAL A 33 -17.25 5.02 1.61
C VAL A 33 -18.26 5.06 0.45
N GLY A 34 -18.92 3.93 0.21
CA GLY A 34 -19.87 3.77 -0.89
C GLY A 34 -19.27 3.08 -2.12
N ASP A 35 -17.95 2.95 -2.19
CA ASP A 35 -17.31 2.13 -3.21
C ASP A 35 -17.60 0.64 -2.99
N LYS A 36 -17.54 -0.12 -4.07
CA LYS A 36 -17.53 -1.58 -3.96
C LYS A 36 -16.23 -2.02 -3.29
N ALA A 37 -16.34 -2.84 -2.25
CA ALA A 37 -15.19 -3.40 -1.57
C ALA A 37 -14.24 -4.11 -2.56
N PRO A 38 -12.92 -3.84 -2.50
CA PRO A 38 -11.94 -4.54 -3.34
C PRO A 38 -12.00 -6.05 -3.13
N LYS A 39 -11.87 -6.83 -4.22
CA LYS A 39 -11.76 -8.29 -4.11
C LYS A 39 -10.40 -8.66 -3.51
N MET A 40 -10.40 -9.64 -2.60
CA MET A 40 -9.17 -10.17 -2.01
C MET A 40 -8.97 -11.64 -2.39
N THR A 41 -7.73 -12.03 -2.65
CA THR A 41 -7.32 -13.42 -2.92
C THR A 41 -6.36 -13.88 -1.83
N PRO A 42 -6.87 -14.26 -0.65
CA PRO A 42 -6.02 -14.73 0.45
C PRO A 42 -5.35 -16.06 0.08
N GLY A 43 -4.11 -16.27 0.52
CA GLY A 43 -3.42 -17.54 0.36
C GLY A 43 -4.03 -18.68 1.19
N GLY A 44 -4.84 -18.35 2.20
CA GLY A 44 -5.57 -19.29 3.03
C GLY A 44 -6.32 -18.59 4.15
N TRP A 45 -7.23 -19.33 4.79
CA TRP A 45 -7.99 -18.86 5.94
C TRP A 45 -7.67 -19.72 7.16
N PHE A 46 -7.61 -19.08 8.33
CA PHE A 46 -7.59 -19.77 9.61
C PHE A 46 -9.00 -19.80 10.20
N ASN A 47 -9.36 -20.87 10.92
CA ASN A 47 -10.67 -21.03 11.57
C ASN A 47 -11.89 -20.94 10.62
N MET A 48 -11.70 -21.25 9.34
CA MET A 48 -12.77 -21.30 8.34
C MET A 48 -12.80 -22.67 7.66
N LYS A 49 -13.91 -22.95 6.97
CA LYS A 49 -14.03 -24.14 6.12
C LYS A 49 -12.97 -24.08 5.01
N ALA A 50 -12.31 -25.21 4.74
CA ALA A 50 -11.34 -25.29 3.65
C ALA A 50 -12.00 -24.95 2.31
N GLY A 51 -11.31 -24.12 1.51
CA GLY A 51 -11.79 -23.67 0.20
C GLY A 51 -12.75 -22.48 0.23
N THR A 52 -13.00 -21.85 1.39
CA THR A 52 -13.77 -20.59 1.42
C THR A 52 -13.12 -19.51 0.55
N THR A 53 -13.92 -18.90 -0.30
CA THR A 53 -13.56 -17.82 -1.23
C THR A 53 -14.06 -16.47 -0.74
N TRP A 54 -13.64 -15.39 -1.41
CA TRP A 54 -14.13 -14.04 -1.10
C TRP A 54 -15.62 -13.89 -1.40
N GLU A 55 -16.09 -14.52 -2.48
CA GLU A 55 -17.48 -14.50 -2.94
C GLU A 55 -18.44 -15.11 -1.90
N ASP A 56 -17.99 -16.09 -1.11
CA ASP A 56 -18.78 -16.71 -0.04
C ASP A 56 -19.11 -15.75 1.14
N LEU A 57 -18.44 -14.60 1.17
CA LEU A 57 -18.66 -13.54 2.16
C LEU A 57 -19.67 -12.49 1.70
N GLU A 58 -20.05 -12.48 0.42
CA GLU A 58 -21.00 -11.51 -0.13
C GLU A 58 -22.38 -11.61 0.56
N GLY A 59 -23.04 -10.47 0.72
CA GLY A 59 -24.33 -10.36 1.42
C GLY A 59 -24.24 -10.35 2.95
N LYS A 60 -23.03 -10.46 3.52
CA LYS A 60 -22.80 -10.31 4.97
C LYS A 60 -22.15 -8.97 5.27
N LEU A 61 -22.37 -8.46 6.48
CA LEU A 61 -21.56 -7.36 7.01
C LEU A 61 -20.20 -7.92 7.41
N ILE A 62 -19.13 -7.37 6.84
CA ILE A 62 -17.76 -7.84 7.02
C ILE A 62 -16.89 -6.68 7.53
N LEU A 63 -16.07 -6.95 8.54
CA LEU A 63 -14.99 -6.08 8.98
C LEU A 63 -13.66 -6.63 8.45
N ILE A 64 -12.88 -5.79 7.77
CA ILE A 64 -11.54 -6.14 7.31
C ILE A 64 -10.51 -5.39 8.15
N GLU A 65 -9.64 -6.14 8.80
CA GLU A 65 -8.54 -5.63 9.61
C GLU A 65 -7.21 -6.07 9.01
N LYS A 66 -6.31 -5.11 8.76
CA LYS A 66 -4.94 -5.39 8.31
C LYS A 66 -4.05 -5.51 9.54
N TRP A 67 -3.40 -6.65 9.72
CA TRP A 67 -2.48 -6.90 10.82
C TRP A 67 -1.24 -7.66 10.31
N ALA A 68 -0.16 -7.57 11.07
CA ALA A 68 1.07 -8.33 10.87
C ALA A 68 1.55 -8.83 12.23
N THR A 69 2.32 -9.92 12.25
CA THR A 69 2.91 -10.43 13.49
C THR A 69 4.08 -9.58 13.99
N TRP A 70 4.47 -8.54 13.23
CA TRP A 70 5.62 -7.67 13.46
C TRP A 70 5.28 -6.22 13.11
#